data_AF-A0A7Y8JAV7-F1
#
_entry.id   AF-A0A7Y8JAV7-F1
#
_cell.length_a   1.000
_cell.length_b   1.000
_cell.length_c   1.000
_cell.angle_alpha   90.00
_cell.angle_beta   90.00
_cell.angle_gamma   90.00
#
_symmetry.space_group_name_H-M   'P 1'
#
loop_
_entity.id
_entity.type
_entity.pdbx_description
1 polymer ?
#
loop_
_entity_poly.entity_id
_entity_poly.type
_entity_poly.pdbx_seq_one_letter_code
_entity_poly.pdbx_strand_id
1 'polypeptide(L)'
;MKKIIKLTGIFLLLVVVVLIGFLILTKSAIPHKITTDSQSTIYRALIGTQSENLIKVIELMGGIGNVIVKNDIVVIKPNVQWWNHGATNLSALKTLVDLIMNRPSGFYGEVVIAGNCHRGSEPWTVEESGWIRVYERNSDIEGINNFSELTDHLKKIYRERYSTIHSIDFAYGATGAVKNYFGVVDIND
;
A
#
# COMPACT_ATOMS: atom_id res chain seq x y z
N MET A 1 -26.96 -56.77 -10.40
CA MET A 1 -27.00 -55.52 -11.19
C MET A 1 -26.71 -54.24 -10.38
N LYS A 2 -27.47 -53.89 -9.33
CA LYS A 2 -27.28 -52.62 -8.58
C LYS A 2 -25.87 -52.37 -8.01
N LYS A 3 -25.17 -53.43 -7.54
CA LYS A 3 -23.78 -53.33 -7.05
C LYS A 3 -22.76 -53.02 -8.15
N ILE A 4 -22.97 -53.58 -9.35
CA ILE A 4 -22.08 -53.37 -10.52
C ILE A 4 -22.21 -51.92 -11.00
N ILE A 5 -23.44 -51.40 -11.09
CA ILE A 5 -23.71 -50.00 -11.48
C ILE A 5 -23.09 -49.00 -10.49
N LYS A 6 -23.16 -49.28 -9.19
CA LYS A 6 -22.49 -48.44 -8.16
C LYS A 6 -20.97 -48.47 -8.30
N LEU A 7 -20.37 -49.63 -8.55
CA LEU A 7 -18.93 -49.77 -8.66
C LEU A 7 -18.39 -49.07 -9.91
N THR A 8 -19.10 -49.18 -11.05
CA THR A 8 -18.76 -48.44 -12.28
C THR A 8 -18.91 -46.92 -12.10
N GLY A 9 -19.93 -46.46 -11.35
CA GLY A 9 -20.11 -45.04 -11.06
C GLY A 9 -19.01 -44.46 -10.17
N ILE A 10 -18.57 -45.20 -9.15
CA ILE A 10 -17.46 -44.79 -8.27
C ILE A 10 -16.15 -44.73 -9.06
N PHE A 11 -15.88 -45.73 -9.90
CA PHE A 11 -14.69 -45.75 -10.75
C PHE A 11 -14.65 -44.57 -11.72
N LEU A 12 -15.77 -44.27 -12.38
CA LEU A 12 -15.88 -43.13 -13.30
C LEU A 12 -15.63 -41.80 -12.58
N LEU A 13 -16.21 -41.62 -11.38
CA LEU A 13 -15.98 -40.44 -10.56
C LEU A 13 -14.51 -40.27 -10.19
N LEU A 14 -13.83 -41.37 -9.82
CA LEU A 14 -12.42 -41.35 -9.44
C LEU A 14 -11.52 -40.97 -10.63
N VAL A 15 -11.81 -41.50 -11.82
CA VAL A 15 -11.11 -41.12 -13.06
C VAL A 15 -11.31 -39.64 -13.37
N VAL A 16 -12.53 -39.11 -13.24
CA VAL A 16 -12.82 -37.69 -13.46
C VAL A 16 -12.06 -36.80 -12.47
N VAL A 17 -12.03 -37.16 -11.19
CA VAL A 17 -11.30 -36.41 -10.15
C VAL A 17 -9.79 -36.42 -10.44
N VAL A 18 -9.23 -37.55 -10.84
CA VAL A 18 -7.80 -37.66 -11.19
C VAL A 18 -7.48 -36.83 -12.43
N LEU A 19 -8.32 -36.86 -13.47
CA LEU A 19 -8.14 -36.07 -14.69
C LEU A 19 -8.23 -34.57 -14.41
N ILE A 20 -9.21 -34.12 -13.61
CA ILE A 20 -9.35 -32.72 -13.22
C ILE A 20 -8.15 -32.29 -12.37
N GLY A 21 -7.73 -33.10 -11.40
CA GLY A 21 -6.55 -32.84 -10.58
C GLY A 21 -5.29 -32.68 -11.43
N PHE A 22 -5.08 -33.58 -12.40
CA PHE A 22 -3.96 -33.50 -13.33
C PHE A 22 -4.01 -32.25 -14.20
N LEU A 23 -5.19 -31.87 -14.73
CA LEU A 23 -5.37 -30.64 -15.51
C LEU A 23 -5.10 -29.37 -14.69
N ILE A 24 -5.44 -29.36 -13.40
CA ILE A 24 -5.16 -28.22 -12.50
C ILE A 24 -3.66 -28.15 -12.18
N LEU A 25 -3.03 -29.28 -11.87
CA LEU A 25 -1.61 -29.37 -11.54
C LEU A 25 -0.69 -29.07 -12.74
N THR A 26 -1.13 -29.38 -13.95
CA THR A 26 -0.37 -29.14 -15.19
C THR A 26 -0.67 -27.80 -15.83
N LYS A 27 -1.52 -26.96 -15.23
CA LYS A 27 -1.73 -25.59 -15.69
C LYS A 27 -0.43 -24.83 -15.51
N SER A 28 0.35 -24.78 -16.59
CA SER A 28 1.64 -24.11 -16.63
C SER A 28 1.47 -22.69 -16.11
N ALA A 29 2.41 -22.24 -15.27
CA ALA A 29 2.43 -20.88 -14.78
C ALA A 29 2.28 -19.93 -15.97
N ILE A 30 1.40 -18.93 -15.85
CA ILE A 30 1.26 -17.90 -16.87
C ILE A 30 2.67 -17.32 -17.08
N PRO A 31 3.25 -17.41 -18.28
CA PRO A 31 4.58 -16.91 -18.51
C PRO A 31 4.60 -15.44 -18.07
N HIS A 32 5.56 -15.10 -17.22
CA HIS A 32 5.72 -13.72 -16.76
C HIS A 32 5.78 -12.84 -18.00
N LYS A 33 4.91 -11.82 -18.07
CA LYS A 33 4.91 -10.89 -19.19
C LYS A 33 6.29 -10.25 -19.27
N ILE A 34 7.09 -10.66 -20.26
CA ILE A 34 8.41 -10.08 -20.48
C ILE A 34 8.16 -8.67 -21.01
N THR A 35 8.54 -7.66 -20.23
CA THR A 35 8.49 -6.27 -20.67
C THR A 35 9.59 -6.06 -21.71
N THR A 36 9.25 -6.29 -22.97
CA THR A 36 10.11 -5.95 -24.11
C THR A 36 9.88 -4.46 -24.41
N ASP A 37 10.92 -3.63 -24.23
CA ASP A 37 10.93 -2.18 -24.50
C ASP A 37 10.22 -1.24 -23.51
N SER A 38 10.44 -1.38 -22.20
CA SER A 38 10.20 -0.24 -21.29
C SER A 38 11.43 0.65 -21.22
N GLN A 39 11.41 1.80 -21.89
CA GLN A 39 12.30 2.89 -21.52
C GLN A 39 11.82 3.47 -20.19
N SER A 40 12.68 3.42 -19.17
CA SER A 40 12.43 4.00 -17.85
C SER A 40 13.40 5.13 -17.61
N THR A 41 12.88 6.29 -17.18
CA THR A 41 13.71 7.40 -16.73
C THR A 41 13.88 7.32 -15.22
N ILE A 42 15.13 7.32 -14.74
CA ILE A 42 15.46 7.31 -13.32
C ILE A 42 15.90 8.72 -12.92
N TYR A 43 15.18 9.31 -11.97
CA TYR A 43 15.55 10.57 -11.35
C TYR A 43 16.18 10.32 -9.98
N ARG A 44 17.28 11.03 -9.69
CA ARG A 44 17.99 10.94 -8.41
C ARG A 44 18.42 12.34 -7.97
N ALA A 45 18.24 12.63 -6.69
CA ALA A 45 18.76 13.83 -6.03
C ALA A 45 19.50 13.45 -4.75
N LEU A 46 20.62 14.12 -4.49
CA LEU A 46 21.47 13.96 -3.30
C LEU A 46 21.96 15.35 -2.85
N ILE A 47 21.02 16.26 -2.62
CA ILE A 47 21.31 17.67 -2.40
C ILE A 47 21.20 18.09 -0.93
N GLY A 48 20.62 17.26 -0.07
CA GLY A 48 20.47 17.59 1.34
C GLY A 48 19.53 16.64 2.08
N THR A 49 18.60 17.22 2.83
CA THR A 49 17.56 16.53 3.60
C THR A 49 16.63 15.70 2.69
N GLN A 50 15.87 14.81 3.32
CA GLN A 50 14.93 13.92 2.64
C GLN A 50 13.81 14.72 1.95
N SER A 51 13.33 15.80 2.55
CA SER A 51 12.41 16.75 1.92
C SER A 51 13.01 17.44 0.69
N GLU A 52 14.24 17.95 0.79
CA GLU A 52 14.91 18.62 -0.34
C GLU A 52 15.16 17.66 -1.51
N ASN A 53 15.62 16.44 -1.21
CA ASN A 53 15.81 15.40 -2.22
C ASN A 53 14.48 15.04 -2.92
N LEU A 54 13.39 14.92 -2.16
CA LEU A 54 12.08 14.62 -2.73
C LEU A 54 11.58 15.75 -3.63
N ILE A 55 11.66 17.00 -3.17
CA ILE A 55 11.28 18.18 -3.97
C ILE A 55 12.06 18.15 -5.28
N LYS A 56 13.37 17.90 -5.22
CA LYS A 56 14.20 17.90 -6.42
C LYS A 56 13.84 16.78 -7.40
N VAL A 57 13.52 15.58 -6.90
CA VAL A 57 13.05 14.48 -7.75
C VAL A 57 11.74 14.86 -8.45
N ILE A 58 10.78 15.44 -7.73
CA ILE A 58 9.51 15.88 -8.30
C ILE A 58 9.70 17.00 -9.33
N GLU A 59 10.61 17.95 -9.10
CA GLU A 59 11.00 18.96 -10.10
C GLU A 59 11.56 18.33 -11.38
N LEU A 60 12.46 17.35 -11.24
CA LEU A 60 13.06 16.65 -12.38
C LEU A 60 12.01 15.85 -13.19
N MET A 61 10.92 15.43 -12.55
CA MET A 61 9.73 14.85 -13.21
C MET A 61 8.84 15.91 -13.89
N GLY A 62 9.25 17.18 -13.89
CA GLY A 62 8.50 18.31 -14.44
C GLY A 62 7.46 18.90 -13.49
N GLY A 63 7.56 18.59 -12.20
CA GLY A 63 6.68 19.07 -11.15
C GLY A 63 5.52 18.12 -10.85
N ILE A 64 4.94 18.27 -9.66
CA ILE A 64 3.89 17.36 -9.15
C ILE A 64 2.65 17.32 -10.06
N GLY A 65 2.38 18.42 -10.78
CA GLY A 65 1.24 18.54 -11.68
C GLY A 65 1.30 17.65 -12.92
N ASN A 66 2.48 17.13 -13.28
CA ASN A 66 2.65 16.15 -14.36
C ASN A 66 2.31 14.71 -13.93
N VAL A 67 2.21 14.48 -12.61
CA VAL A 67 1.94 13.17 -12.04
C VAL A 67 0.53 13.10 -11.47
N ILE A 68 0.06 14.19 -10.85
CA ILE A 68 -1.21 14.26 -10.12
C ILE A 68 -2.02 15.46 -10.61
N VAL A 69 -3.23 15.19 -11.10
CA VAL A 69 -4.18 16.20 -11.57
C VAL A 69 -5.13 16.65 -10.45
N LYS A 70 -5.86 17.74 -10.68
CA LYS A 70 -6.55 18.50 -9.61
C LYS A 70 -7.57 17.69 -8.80
N ASN A 71 -8.18 16.69 -9.39
CA ASN A 71 -9.31 15.96 -8.80
C ASN A 71 -8.96 14.50 -8.46
N ASP A 72 -7.67 14.15 -8.49
CA ASP A 72 -7.24 12.79 -8.19
C ASP A 72 -7.48 12.44 -6.71
N ILE A 73 -7.85 11.18 -6.46
CA ILE A 73 -7.72 10.58 -5.14
C ILE A 73 -6.37 9.87 -5.12
N VAL A 74 -5.45 10.37 -4.30
CA VAL A 74 -4.07 9.87 -4.22
C VAL A 74 -3.95 8.95 -3.02
N VAL A 75 -3.76 7.66 -3.26
CA VAL A 75 -3.51 6.69 -2.20
C VAL A 75 -2.01 6.47 -2.04
N ILE A 76 -1.48 6.81 -0.87
CA ILE A 76 -0.06 6.65 -0.53
C ILE A 76 0.07 5.51 0.47
N LYS A 77 0.90 4.52 0.13
CA LYS A 77 1.16 3.36 0.98
C LYS A 77 2.56 3.42 1.62
N PRO A 78 2.73 4.11 2.77
CA PRO A 78 4.03 4.15 3.44
C PRO A 78 4.45 2.77 3.97
N ASN A 79 5.76 2.62 4.19
CA ASN A 79 6.29 1.50 4.95
C ASN A 79 6.25 1.82 6.45
N VAL A 80 5.20 1.36 7.13
CA VAL A 80 5.03 1.46 8.60
C VAL A 80 5.18 0.10 9.27
N GLN A 81 4.86 -0.99 8.55
CA GLN A 81 4.88 -2.35 9.08
C GLN A 81 6.26 -2.79 9.58
N TRP A 82 7.32 -2.44 8.84
CA TRP A 82 8.70 -2.79 9.15
C TRP A 82 9.47 -1.58 9.68
N TRP A 83 8.93 -0.94 10.72
CA TRP A 83 9.47 0.30 11.25
C TRP A 83 10.94 0.16 11.70
N ASN A 84 11.29 -1.00 12.26
CA ASN A 84 12.63 -1.37 12.68
C ASN A 84 13.62 -1.58 11.51
N HIS A 85 13.15 -1.71 10.27
CA HIS A 85 13.98 -1.80 9.06
C HIS A 85 14.11 -0.45 8.32
N GLY A 86 13.82 0.66 9.01
CA GLY A 86 13.98 2.00 8.47
C GLY A 86 12.73 2.49 7.74
N ALA A 87 11.60 2.55 8.46
CA ALA A 87 10.30 3.10 8.05
C ALA A 87 10.34 4.22 7.00
N THR A 88 9.27 4.45 6.25
CA THR A 88 9.19 5.63 5.37
C THR A 88 9.47 6.91 6.16
N ASN A 89 10.34 7.77 5.63
CA ASN A 89 10.74 9.02 6.26
C ASN A 89 9.56 9.99 6.42
N LEU A 90 9.36 10.48 7.65
CA LEU A 90 8.23 11.35 7.99
C LEU A 90 8.31 12.70 7.26
N SER A 91 9.51 13.29 7.16
CA SER A 91 9.72 14.57 6.45
C SER A 91 9.45 14.44 4.95
N ALA A 92 9.93 13.37 4.32
CA ALA A 92 9.66 13.11 2.91
C ALA A 92 8.17 12.89 2.65
N LEU A 93 7.50 12.08 3.49
CA LEU A 93 6.07 11.82 3.33
C LEU A 93 5.24 13.10 3.50
N LYS A 94 5.52 13.88 4.55
CA LYS A 94 4.89 15.18 4.76
C LYS A 94 5.09 16.08 3.53
N THR A 95 6.32 16.20 3.04
CA THR A 95 6.64 17.01 1.87
C THR A 95 5.92 16.54 0.61
N LEU A 96 5.75 15.23 0.40
CA LEU A 96 4.95 14.72 -0.72
C LEU A 96 3.50 15.18 -0.63
N VAL A 97 2.88 15.02 0.55
CA VAL A 97 1.49 15.45 0.79
C VAL A 97 1.37 16.96 0.59
N ASP A 98 2.31 17.75 1.11
CA ASP A 98 2.32 19.21 0.97
C ASP A 98 2.44 19.63 -0.50
N LEU A 99 3.29 18.96 -1.29
CA LEU A 99 3.43 19.22 -2.73
C LEU A 99 2.13 18.93 -3.48
N ILE A 100 1.40 17.88 -3.12
CA ILE A 100 0.11 17.54 -3.73
C ILE A 100 -0.95 18.57 -3.36
N MET A 101 -1.13 18.80 -2.05
CA MET A 101 -2.18 19.66 -1.50
C MET A 101 -2.04 21.11 -1.93
N ASN A 102 -0.79 21.59 -2.07
CA ASN A 102 -0.45 22.96 -2.43
C ASN A 102 0.05 23.08 -3.87
N ARG A 103 -0.24 22.09 -4.73
CA ARG A 103 0.24 22.09 -6.12
C ARG A 103 -0.12 23.40 -6.84
N PRO A 104 0.74 23.91 -7.74
CA PRO A 104 0.40 25.03 -8.59
C PRO A 104 -0.88 24.72 -9.36
N SER A 105 -1.83 25.67 -9.40
CA SER A 105 -3.21 25.54 -9.92
C SER A 105 -4.25 24.84 -9.04
N GLY A 106 -3.89 24.48 -7.80
CA GLY A 106 -4.79 23.95 -6.78
C GLY A 106 -5.02 22.44 -6.86
N PHE A 107 -5.54 21.87 -5.77
CA PHE A 107 -5.94 20.46 -5.62
C PHE A 107 -7.27 20.37 -4.87
N TYR A 108 -8.24 19.71 -5.50
CA TYR A 108 -9.62 19.53 -5.03
C TYR A 108 -9.95 18.06 -4.72
N GLY A 109 -9.02 17.15 -5.00
CA GLY A 109 -9.14 15.75 -4.62
C GLY A 109 -8.77 15.50 -3.15
N GLU A 110 -8.42 14.26 -2.87
CA GLU A 110 -8.11 13.77 -1.53
C GLU A 110 -6.77 13.04 -1.53
N VAL A 111 -5.99 13.19 -0.46
CA VAL A 111 -4.83 12.34 -0.20
C VAL A 111 -5.15 11.39 0.94
N VAL A 112 -4.97 10.09 0.67
CA VAL A 112 -5.25 9.01 1.60
C VAL A 112 -3.96 8.30 1.95
N ILE A 113 -3.56 8.32 3.22
CA ILE A 113 -2.49 7.45 3.71
C ILE A 113 -3.10 6.10 4.07
N ALA A 114 -2.76 5.09 3.28
CA ALA A 114 -3.23 3.72 3.47
C ALA A 114 -2.08 2.84 3.99
N GLY A 115 -2.07 2.53 5.28
CA GLY A 115 -1.05 1.66 5.86
C GLY A 115 -1.53 0.24 6.04
N ASN A 116 -0.69 -0.73 5.65
CA ASN A 116 -0.94 -2.14 5.94
C ASN A 116 -0.65 -2.42 7.42
N CYS A 117 -1.61 -3.00 8.12
CA CYS A 117 -1.55 -3.21 9.56
C CYS A 117 -1.76 -4.68 9.91
N HIS A 118 -0.67 -5.37 10.24
CA HIS A 118 -0.69 -6.78 10.73
C HIS A 118 -0.81 -6.85 12.26
N ARG A 119 -1.24 -5.76 12.92
CA ARG A 119 -1.26 -5.62 14.38
C ARG A 119 -2.67 -5.46 14.93
N GLY A 120 -3.64 -6.09 14.27
CA GLY A 120 -5.06 -6.03 14.65
C GLY A 120 -5.78 -4.80 14.11
N SER A 121 -6.98 -4.56 14.61
CA SER A 121 -7.89 -3.50 14.15
C SER A 121 -7.51 -2.09 14.61
N GLU A 122 -6.70 -1.99 15.66
CA GLU A 122 -6.28 -0.72 16.28
C GLU A 122 -4.75 -0.65 16.37
N PRO A 123 -4.03 -0.66 15.24
CA PRO A 123 -2.57 -0.67 15.23
C PRO A 123 -1.95 0.58 15.89
N TRP A 124 -2.71 1.66 16.11
CA TRP A 124 -2.28 2.86 16.83
C TRP A 124 -2.33 2.70 18.37
N THR A 125 -2.87 1.62 18.91
CA THR A 125 -2.85 1.34 20.37
C THR A 125 -1.79 0.32 20.76
N VAL A 126 -1.14 -0.32 19.78
CA VAL A 126 -0.18 -1.41 19.99
C VAL A 126 1.25 -0.87 20.08
N GLU A 127 1.91 -1.04 21.22
CA GLU A 127 3.25 -0.48 21.47
C GLU A 127 4.30 -0.91 20.44
N GLU A 128 4.23 -2.14 19.92
CA GLU A 128 5.16 -2.67 18.92
C GLU A 128 4.86 -2.22 17.49
N SER A 129 3.87 -1.35 17.31
CA SER A 129 3.46 -0.84 16.02
C SER A 129 4.31 0.34 15.58
N GLY A 130 4.63 0.38 14.28
CA GLY A 130 5.28 1.53 13.68
C GLY A 130 4.44 2.81 13.75
N TRP A 131 3.15 2.71 14.06
CA TRP A 131 2.26 3.87 14.16
C TRP A 131 2.58 4.75 15.36
N ILE A 132 2.89 4.17 16.53
CA ILE A 132 3.15 4.94 17.76
C ILE A 132 4.60 4.88 18.25
N ARG A 133 5.44 4.00 17.69
CA ARG A 133 6.86 3.95 18.05
C ARG A 133 7.56 5.24 17.65
N VAL A 134 8.23 5.88 18.61
CA VAL A 134 9.18 6.96 18.36
C VAL A 134 10.30 6.41 17.49
N TYR A 135 10.51 7.02 16.33
CA TYR A 135 11.59 6.62 15.45
C TYR A 135 12.88 7.32 15.83
N GLU A 136 13.97 6.56 15.94
CA GLU A 136 15.32 7.09 16.12
C GLU A 136 15.89 7.71 14.83
N ARG A 137 15.49 7.15 13.69
CA ARG A 137 15.82 7.64 12.34
C ARG A 137 14.54 7.88 11.59
N ASN A 138 14.57 8.65 10.51
CA ASN A 138 13.40 8.91 9.67
C ASN A 138 12.30 9.76 10.33
N SER A 139 12.64 10.50 11.37
CA SER A 139 11.78 11.40 12.18
C SER A 139 12.32 12.84 12.19
N ASP A 140 12.66 13.36 11.01
CA ASP A 140 13.36 14.65 10.87
C ASP A 140 12.46 15.89 11.03
N ILE A 141 11.29 15.76 11.67
CA ILE A 141 10.35 16.85 11.92
C ILE A 141 10.26 17.09 13.43
N GLU A 142 10.52 18.31 13.87
CA GLU A 142 10.40 18.68 15.28
C GLU A 142 8.98 18.43 15.80
N GLY A 143 8.87 17.68 16.90
CA GLY A 143 7.60 17.35 17.54
C GLY A 143 6.75 16.29 16.81
N ILE A 144 7.28 15.65 15.76
CA ILE A 144 6.61 14.57 15.04
C ILE A 144 7.58 13.39 14.91
N ASN A 145 7.36 12.38 15.74
CA ASN A 145 8.30 11.28 15.97
C ASN A 145 7.83 9.93 15.43
N ASN A 146 6.56 9.83 15.04
CA ASN A 146 5.93 8.60 14.57
C ASN A 146 4.84 8.91 13.53
N PHE A 147 4.25 7.85 12.96
CA PHE A 147 3.23 8.02 11.94
C PHE A 147 1.92 8.60 12.48
N SER A 148 1.47 8.21 13.67
CA SER A 148 0.25 8.75 14.26
C SER A 148 0.32 10.27 14.43
N GLU A 149 1.44 10.78 14.96
CA GLU A 149 1.69 12.22 15.12
C GLU A 149 1.71 12.94 13.76
N LEU A 150 2.31 12.31 12.74
CA LEU A 150 2.33 12.88 11.39
C LEU A 150 0.91 12.93 10.78
N THR A 151 0.15 11.86 10.91
CA THR A 151 -1.21 11.80 10.34
C THR A 151 -2.16 12.75 11.05
N ASP A 152 -2.02 12.91 12.37
CA ASP A 152 -2.77 13.90 13.15
C ASP A 152 -2.42 15.32 12.72
N HIS A 153 -1.13 15.59 12.51
CA HIS A 153 -0.66 16.88 12.02
C HIS A 153 -1.24 17.20 10.63
N LEU A 154 -1.22 16.25 9.71
CA LEU A 154 -1.76 16.40 8.35
C LEU A 154 -3.28 16.58 8.36
N LYS A 155 -4.02 15.81 9.17
CA LYS A 155 -5.49 15.95 9.31
C LYS A 155 -5.87 17.33 9.86
N LYS A 156 -5.12 17.85 10.84
CA LYS A 156 -5.35 19.21 11.38
C LYS A 156 -5.19 20.30 10.30
N ILE A 157 -4.21 20.15 9.42
CA ILE A 157 -3.92 21.13 8.36
C ILE A 157 -4.91 21.00 7.19
N TYR A 158 -5.12 19.79 6.69
CA TYR A 158 -5.82 19.56 5.42
C TYR A 158 -7.29 19.14 5.55
N ARG A 159 -7.72 18.80 6.78
CA ARG A 159 -9.12 18.52 7.14
C ARG A 159 -9.73 17.45 6.23
N GLU A 160 -10.88 17.73 5.63
CA GLU A 160 -11.63 16.78 4.78
C GLU A 160 -10.91 16.35 3.50
N ARG A 161 -9.85 17.03 3.08
CA ARG A 161 -9.06 16.63 1.90
C ARG A 161 -7.99 15.60 2.23
N TYR A 162 -7.87 15.20 3.49
CA TYR A 162 -6.88 14.25 3.96
C TYR A 162 -7.53 13.18 4.85
N SER A 163 -7.18 11.93 4.55
CA SER A 163 -7.63 10.78 5.34
C SER A 163 -6.47 9.85 5.64
N THR A 164 -6.58 9.15 6.77
CA THR A 164 -5.68 8.05 7.13
C THR A 164 -6.52 6.81 7.31
N ILE A 165 -6.18 5.75 6.58
CA ILE A 165 -6.87 4.47 6.61
C ILE A 165 -5.86 3.41 7.02
N HIS A 166 -6.25 2.62 8.00
CA HIS A 166 -5.50 1.44 8.42
C HIS A 166 -6.12 0.23 7.74
N SER A 167 -5.42 -0.33 6.75
CA SER A 167 -5.83 -1.60 6.14
C SER A 167 -5.56 -2.72 7.13
N ILE A 168 -6.64 -3.28 7.68
CA ILE A 168 -6.60 -4.36 8.67
C ILE A 168 -6.50 -5.71 7.95
N ASP A 169 -5.67 -6.59 8.51
CA ASP A 169 -5.51 -7.97 8.08
C ASP A 169 -6.85 -8.73 8.10
N PHE A 170 -7.30 -9.20 6.93
CA PHE A 170 -8.47 -10.07 6.82
C PHE A 170 -8.03 -11.52 6.96
N ALA A 171 -8.60 -12.23 7.94
CA ALA A 171 -8.30 -13.61 8.33
C ALA A 171 -8.32 -14.68 7.22
N TYR A 172 -8.70 -14.36 5.97
CA TYR A 172 -8.95 -15.33 4.90
C TYR A 172 -7.99 -15.28 3.70
N GLY A 173 -7.05 -14.34 3.59
CA GLY A 173 -6.24 -14.19 2.36
C GLY A 173 -4.72 -14.25 2.52
N ALA A 174 -4.21 -14.77 3.64
CA ALA A 174 -2.76 -15.01 3.80
C ALA A 174 -2.23 -16.18 2.93
N THR A 175 -3.07 -16.86 2.14
CA THR A 175 -2.63 -17.91 1.20
C THR A 175 -3.22 -17.66 -0.18
N GLY A 176 -2.41 -17.09 -1.07
CA GLY A 176 -2.73 -17.03 -2.50
C GLY A 176 -2.79 -15.61 -3.04
N ALA A 177 -2.00 -15.39 -4.08
CA ALA A 177 -1.93 -14.14 -4.82
C ALA A 177 -3.32 -13.61 -5.22
N VAL A 178 -3.59 -12.37 -4.82
CA VAL A 178 -4.60 -11.43 -5.30
C VAL A 178 -6.07 -11.86 -5.11
N LYS A 179 -6.77 -11.16 -4.21
CA LYS A 179 -8.16 -10.70 -4.40
C LYS A 179 -8.57 -9.69 -3.31
N ASN A 180 -8.77 -8.45 -3.75
CA ASN A 180 -9.54 -7.35 -3.13
C ASN A 180 -9.22 -7.00 -1.67
N TYR A 181 -8.34 -6.00 -1.46
CA TYR A 181 -8.09 -5.41 -0.15
C TYR A 181 -8.28 -3.90 -0.18
N PHE A 182 -9.50 -3.46 0.12
CA PHE A 182 -9.79 -2.18 0.76
C PHE A 182 -10.89 -2.43 1.79
N GLY A 183 -10.51 -3.10 2.88
CA GLY A 183 -11.22 -2.94 4.14
C GLY A 183 -10.80 -1.61 4.72
N VAL A 184 -11.66 -0.61 4.55
CA VAL A 184 -11.45 0.72 5.12
C VAL A 184 -12.09 0.70 6.51
N VAL A 185 -11.27 0.85 7.55
CA VAL A 185 -11.75 1.45 8.79
C VAL A 185 -11.39 2.92 8.68
N ASP A 186 -12.42 3.72 8.43
CA ASP A 186 -12.34 5.17 8.51
C ASP A 186 -12.39 5.54 10.00
N ILE A 187 -11.32 6.17 10.48
CA ILE A 187 -11.25 6.75 11.83
C ILE A 187 -11.66 8.21 11.71
N ASN A 188 -12.93 8.42 11.37
CA ASN A 188 -13.62 9.69 11.58
C ASN A 188 -14.69 9.44 12.65
N ASP A 189 -14.25 9.38 13.91
CA ASP A 189 -15.05 9.63 15.12
C ASP A 189 -14.13 10.21 16.22
#